data_AF-A0A842P613-F1
#
_entry.id   AF-A0A842P613-F1
#
_cell.length_a   1.000
_cell.length_b   1.000
_cell.length_c   1.000
_cell.angle_alpha   90.00
_cell.angle_beta   90.00
_cell.angle_gamma   90.00
#
_symmetry.space_group_name_H-M   'P 1'
#
loop_
_entity.id
_entity.type
_entity.pdbx_description
1 polymer ?
#
loop_
_entity_poly.entity_id
_entity_poly.type
_entity_poly.pdbx_seq_one_letter_code
_entity_poly.pdbx_strand_id
1 'polypeptide(L)'
;MVEIKPADNFSDAYNALSLDKELLEDKRIYNAYYVLRENSPIENLKAKIRIDRAYPKILYTGHRKSGKSTELYRMIHDIKDEYFIVFFSVFDELEVSDIEYVDLLLMTALKLCSEAIKARVSFDDDLMVGLNNWLTQMSSEVTRSRVEEKSKGEGWGAKLNLFITEIGADFQTDSSSRVEIRERLEPRTTEVIEKINIITEKIRQSVGKEPIVIIDDLDHVDP
;
A
#
# COMPACT_ATOMS: atom_id res chain seq x y z
N MET A 1 18.69 9.36 14.61
CA MET A 1 17.38 9.51 15.27
C MET A 1 17.07 10.99 15.35
N VAL A 2 15.88 11.40 14.92
CA VAL A 2 15.42 12.79 15.02
C VAL A 2 15.27 13.15 16.50
N GLU A 3 15.88 14.25 16.93
CA GLU A 3 15.80 14.73 18.31
C GLU A 3 14.50 15.54 18.50
N ILE A 4 13.63 15.09 19.40
CA ILE A 4 12.38 15.79 19.73
C ILE A 4 12.69 16.83 20.81
N LYS A 5 12.70 18.11 20.43
CA LYS A 5 12.92 19.23 21.33
C LYS A 5 12.18 20.49 20.85
N PRO A 6 11.93 21.47 21.74
CA PRO A 6 11.49 22.79 21.33
C PRO A 6 12.47 23.42 20.33
N ALA A 7 11.96 24.10 19.32
CA ALA A 7 12.77 24.85 18.37
C ALA A 7 13.29 26.15 19.02
N ASP A 8 14.57 26.45 18.86
CA ASP A 8 15.18 27.68 19.38
C ASP A 8 14.96 28.87 18.41
N ASN A 9 14.76 28.58 17.13
CA ASN A 9 14.51 29.57 16.09
C ASN A 9 13.61 29.03 14.96
N PHE A 10 13.24 29.91 14.01
CA PHE A 10 12.38 29.54 12.87
C PHE A 10 13.01 28.47 11.98
N SER A 11 14.32 28.50 11.75
CA SER A 11 14.99 27.48 10.93
C SER A 11 14.90 26.11 11.58
N ASP A 12 15.06 26.04 12.91
CA ASP A 12 14.92 24.78 13.65
C ASP A 12 13.48 24.26 13.52
N ALA A 13 12.49 25.13 13.68
CA ALA A 13 11.08 24.78 13.53
C ALA A 13 10.75 24.31 12.10
N TYR A 14 11.24 25.03 11.08
CA TYR A 14 11.04 24.68 9.67
C TYR A 14 11.67 23.31 9.36
N ASN A 15 12.92 23.09 9.77
CA ASN A 15 13.64 21.84 9.52
C ASN A 15 13.00 20.67 10.26
N ALA A 16 12.51 20.87 11.49
CA ALA A 16 11.80 19.84 12.25
C ALA A 16 10.50 19.42 11.56
N LEU A 17 9.80 20.35 10.90
CA LEU A 17 8.55 20.10 10.20
C LEU A 17 8.71 19.77 8.70
N SER A 18 9.93 19.82 8.16
CA SER A 18 10.21 19.48 6.74
C SER A 18 10.31 17.96 6.49
N LEU A 19 10.17 17.15 7.54
CA LEU A 19 10.29 15.70 7.50
C LEU A 19 8.94 15.03 7.14
N ASP A 20 8.24 15.50 6.09
CA ASP A 20 6.82 15.22 5.84
C ASP A 20 6.39 13.75 6.05
N LYS A 21 7.13 12.78 5.50
CA LYS A 21 6.80 11.35 5.63
C LYS A 21 7.23 10.75 6.97
N GLU A 22 8.42 11.08 7.46
CA GLU A 22 8.93 10.60 8.75
C GLU A 22 8.14 11.14 9.96
N LEU A 23 7.60 12.37 9.84
CA LEU A 23 6.68 12.98 10.81
C LEU A 23 5.42 12.13 11.03
N LEU A 24 4.98 11.44 9.99
CA LEU A 24 3.76 10.65 10.00
C LEU A 24 4.02 9.21 10.45
N GLU A 25 5.10 8.61 9.98
CA GLU A 25 5.41 7.19 10.18
C GLU A 25 6.00 6.85 11.58
N ASP A 26 6.90 7.68 12.15
CA ASP A 26 7.42 7.42 13.51
C ASP A 26 6.40 7.89 14.55
N LYS A 27 5.76 6.94 15.26
CA LYS A 27 4.75 7.22 16.30
C LYS A 27 5.24 8.20 17.37
N ARG A 28 6.53 8.21 17.71
CA ARG A 28 7.07 9.13 18.72
C ARG A 28 7.14 10.55 18.19
N ILE A 29 7.62 10.72 16.96
CA ILE A 29 7.69 12.01 16.26
C ILE A 29 6.27 12.52 16.03
N TYR A 30 5.39 11.67 15.51
CA TYR A 30 3.98 11.96 15.31
C TYR A 30 3.34 12.49 16.60
N ASN A 31 3.45 11.76 17.71
CA ASN A 31 2.86 12.17 18.99
C ASN A 31 3.43 13.47 19.56
N ALA A 32 4.67 13.82 19.22
CA ALA A 32 5.30 15.05 19.70
C ALA A 32 4.82 16.30 18.94
N TYR A 33 4.50 16.16 17.65
CA TYR A 33 4.12 17.28 16.80
C TYR A 33 2.63 17.32 16.46
N TYR A 34 1.90 16.23 16.67
CA TYR A 34 0.48 16.15 16.36
C TYR A 34 -0.35 17.05 17.29
N VAL A 35 -1.23 17.84 16.68
CA VAL A 35 -2.19 18.69 17.40
C VAL A 35 -3.56 18.03 17.35
N LEU A 36 -4.11 17.73 18.53
CA LEU A 36 -5.39 17.03 18.66
C LEU A 36 -6.54 17.81 18.00
N ARG A 37 -7.34 17.11 17.19
CA ARG A 37 -8.59 17.60 16.62
C ARG A 37 -9.77 17.00 17.39
N GLU A 38 -10.42 17.80 18.23
CA GLU A 38 -11.49 17.35 19.14
C GLU A 38 -12.64 16.62 18.44
N ASN A 39 -12.94 16.95 17.18
CA ASN A 39 -14.03 16.37 16.39
C ASN A 39 -13.54 15.64 15.14
N SER A 40 -12.45 14.87 15.25
CA SER A 40 -11.94 14.13 14.09
C SER A 40 -12.91 13.04 13.64
N PRO A 41 -13.25 12.96 12.34
CA PRO A 41 -14.04 11.86 11.77
C PRO A 41 -13.37 10.49 11.90
N ILE A 42 -12.06 10.44 12.22
CA ILE A 42 -11.31 9.20 12.31
C ILE A 42 -11.77 8.31 13.48
N GLU A 43 -12.35 8.89 14.53
CA GLU A 43 -12.90 8.12 15.65
C GLU A 43 -14.11 7.29 15.19
N ASN A 44 -14.99 7.88 14.37
CA ASN A 44 -16.10 7.17 13.75
C ASN A 44 -15.62 6.10 12.77
N LEU A 45 -14.55 6.40 12.02
CA LEU A 45 -13.95 5.43 11.10
C LEU A 45 -13.39 4.22 11.85
N LYS A 46 -12.62 4.43 12.92
CA LYS A 46 -12.13 3.35 13.80
C LYS A 46 -13.25 2.51 14.38
N ALA A 47 -14.31 3.16 14.88
CA ALA A 47 -15.47 2.44 15.42
C ALA A 47 -16.13 1.57 14.34
N LYS A 48 -16.29 2.10 13.12
CA LYS A 48 -16.84 1.35 11.99
C LYS A 48 -15.97 0.15 11.63
N ILE A 49 -14.66 0.33 11.51
CA ILE A 49 -13.70 -0.75 11.22
C ILE A 49 -13.76 -1.88 12.27
N ARG A 50 -13.92 -1.54 13.55
CA ARG A 50 -13.98 -2.53 14.64
C ARG A 50 -15.30 -3.29 14.73
N ILE A 51 -16.42 -2.67 14.35
CA ILE A 51 -17.76 -3.23 14.54
C ILE A 51 -18.26 -3.94 13.27
N ASP A 52 -17.88 -3.44 12.10
CA ASP A 52 -18.41 -3.91 10.83
C ASP A 52 -17.77 -5.25 10.41
N ARG A 53 -18.61 -6.28 10.28
CA ARG A 53 -18.19 -7.63 9.86
C ARG A 53 -18.30 -7.86 8.35
N ALA A 54 -18.77 -6.87 7.59
CA ALA A 54 -19.01 -6.98 6.15
C ALA A 54 -17.85 -6.48 5.28
N TYR A 55 -16.65 -6.30 5.84
CA TYR A 55 -15.45 -5.78 5.15
C TYR A 55 -15.75 -4.48 4.36
N PRO A 56 -16.06 -3.38 5.08
CA PRO A 56 -16.53 -2.16 4.44
C PRO A 56 -15.47 -1.54 3.55
N LYS A 57 -15.89 -1.07 2.37
CA LYS A 57 -15.10 -0.21 1.50
C LYS A 57 -15.45 1.23 1.84
N ILE A 58 -14.48 2.01 2.31
CA ILE A 58 -14.73 3.34 2.88
C ILE A 58 -13.95 4.38 2.10
N LEU A 59 -14.66 5.39 1.60
CA LEU A 59 -14.05 6.57 1.01
C LEU A 59 -13.91 7.65 2.08
N TYR A 60 -12.68 8.06 2.36
CA TYR A 60 -12.35 9.11 3.33
C TYR A 60 -12.00 10.40 2.58
N THR A 61 -12.98 11.30 2.42
CA THR A 61 -12.85 12.50 1.58
C THR A 61 -12.69 13.79 2.39
N GLY A 62 -12.20 14.82 1.72
CA GLY A 62 -12.03 16.17 2.27
C GLY A 62 -11.11 17.00 1.38
N HIS A 63 -11.09 18.32 1.57
CA HIS A 63 -10.24 19.21 0.77
C HIS A 63 -8.75 18.84 0.84
N ARG A 64 -8.01 19.14 -0.23
CA ARG A 64 -6.55 19.00 -0.24
C ARG A 64 -5.94 19.81 0.90
N LYS A 65 -4.92 19.27 1.56
CA LYS A 65 -4.27 19.86 2.77
C LYS A 65 -5.19 20.05 3.99
N SER A 66 -6.35 19.37 4.05
CA SER A 66 -7.22 19.39 5.25
C SER A 66 -6.76 18.49 6.40
N GLY A 67 -5.59 17.85 6.25
CA GLY A 67 -4.99 16.94 7.24
C GLY A 67 -5.47 15.49 7.15
N LYS A 68 -6.00 15.05 5.99
CA LYS A 68 -6.51 13.67 5.81
C LYS A 68 -5.45 12.61 6.10
N SER A 69 -4.30 12.69 5.44
CA SER A 69 -3.16 11.79 5.65
C SER A 69 -2.72 11.78 7.11
N THR A 70 -2.61 12.96 7.73
CA THR A 70 -2.29 13.09 9.17
C THR A 70 -3.26 12.32 10.06
N GLU A 71 -4.56 12.38 9.78
CA GLU A 71 -5.59 11.62 10.52
C GLU A 71 -5.57 10.12 10.19
N LEU A 72 -5.29 9.73 8.95
CA LEU A 72 -5.11 8.32 8.57
C LEU A 72 -3.93 7.70 9.33
N TYR A 73 -2.80 8.40 9.45
CA TYR A 73 -1.68 7.95 10.25
C TYR A 73 -2.02 7.87 11.75
N ARG A 74 -2.87 8.77 12.26
CA ARG A 74 -3.40 8.63 13.64
C ARG A 74 -4.11 7.30 13.82
N MET A 75 -5.00 6.98 12.88
CA MET A 75 -5.74 5.73 12.90
C MET A 75 -4.79 4.54 12.87
N ILE A 76 -3.82 4.54 11.95
CA ILE A 76 -2.84 3.47 11.82
C ILE A 76 -2.10 3.27 13.14
N HIS A 77 -1.62 4.34 13.79
CA HIS A 77 -0.93 4.25 15.07
C HIS A 77 -1.80 3.70 16.20
N ASP A 78 -3.12 3.89 16.12
CA ASP A 78 -4.08 3.40 17.10
C ASP A 78 -4.49 1.95 16.88
N ILE A 79 -4.51 1.47 15.62
CA ILE A 79 -5.07 0.15 15.28
C ILE A 79 -4.03 -0.87 14.78
N LYS A 80 -2.78 -0.48 14.52
CA LYS A 80 -1.73 -1.37 13.99
C LYS A 80 -1.42 -2.60 14.86
N ASP A 81 -1.73 -2.53 16.15
CA ASP A 81 -1.56 -3.67 17.05
C ASP A 81 -2.74 -4.66 16.93
N GLU A 82 -3.91 -4.21 16.49
CA GLU A 82 -5.13 -5.02 16.29
C GLU A 82 -5.23 -5.61 14.86
N TYR A 83 -4.71 -4.91 13.85
CA TYR A 83 -4.88 -5.24 12.42
C TYR A 83 -3.55 -5.43 11.69
N PHE A 84 -3.60 -6.09 10.54
CA PHE A 84 -2.48 -6.15 9.60
C PHE A 84 -2.60 -4.98 8.61
N ILE A 85 -1.81 -3.94 8.81
CA ILE A 85 -1.92 -2.70 8.02
C ILE A 85 -1.12 -2.81 6.73
N VAL A 86 -1.79 -2.59 5.61
CA VAL A 86 -1.19 -2.37 4.29
C VAL A 86 -1.51 -0.95 3.89
N PHE A 87 -0.50 -0.08 3.88
CA PHE A 87 -0.64 1.33 3.53
C PHE A 87 0.17 1.63 2.28
N PHE A 88 -0.41 2.38 1.35
CA PHE A 88 0.34 2.99 0.25
C PHE A 88 -0.33 4.29 -0.22
N SER A 89 0.49 5.23 -0.70
CA SER A 89 0.03 6.43 -1.39
C SER A 89 -0.04 6.16 -2.88
N VAL A 90 -1.11 6.59 -3.53
CA VAL A 90 -1.21 6.52 -5.00
C VAL A 90 -0.16 7.40 -5.67
N PHE A 91 0.19 8.53 -5.06
CA PHE A 91 1.23 9.42 -5.55
C PHE A 91 2.61 8.76 -5.57
N ASP A 92 2.89 7.91 -4.58
CA ASP A 92 4.15 7.18 -4.49
C ASP A 92 4.23 6.00 -5.48
N GLU A 93 3.09 5.46 -5.94
CA GLU A 93 3.03 4.15 -6.62
C GLU A 93 2.60 4.23 -8.09
N LEU A 94 1.83 5.26 -8.47
CA LEU A 94 1.20 5.37 -9.77
C LEU A 94 1.49 6.73 -10.40
N GLU A 95 1.45 6.78 -11.73
CA GLU A 95 1.43 8.04 -12.47
C GLU A 95 0.09 8.74 -12.27
N VAL A 96 0.07 9.78 -11.44
CA VAL A 96 -1.17 10.38 -10.90
C VAL A 96 -2.08 10.97 -11.97
N SER A 97 -1.53 11.37 -13.11
CA SER A 97 -2.27 11.89 -14.26
C SER A 97 -3.01 10.83 -15.08
N ASP A 98 -2.73 9.54 -14.83
CA ASP A 98 -3.16 8.42 -15.66
C ASP A 98 -3.43 7.21 -14.75
N ILE A 99 -4.48 7.28 -13.92
CA ILE A 99 -4.88 6.20 -13.01
C ILE A 99 -6.23 5.62 -13.42
N GLU A 100 -6.26 4.29 -13.52
CA GLU A 100 -7.46 3.50 -13.74
C GLU A 100 -7.79 2.60 -12.54
N TYR A 101 -9.04 2.15 -12.44
CA TYR A 101 -9.46 1.30 -11.32
C TYR A 101 -8.71 -0.04 -11.29
N VAL A 102 -8.30 -0.57 -12.45
CA VAL A 102 -7.50 -1.80 -12.54
C VAL A 102 -6.12 -1.64 -11.93
N ASP A 103 -5.56 -0.43 -11.98
CA ASP A 103 -4.27 -0.10 -11.38
C ASP A 103 -4.37 -0.21 -9.86
N LEU A 104 -5.43 0.36 -9.27
CA LEU A 104 -5.68 0.29 -7.82
C LEU A 104 -5.88 -1.15 -7.34
N LEU A 105 -6.55 -1.99 -8.15
CA LEU A 105 -6.73 -3.41 -7.82
C LEU A 105 -5.41 -4.17 -7.87
N LEU A 106 -4.61 -4.00 -8.93
CA LEU A 106 -3.30 -4.63 -9.03
C LEU A 106 -2.38 -4.16 -7.91
N MET A 107 -2.29 -2.84 -7.66
CA MET A 107 -1.47 -2.30 -6.57
C MET A 107 -1.90 -2.83 -5.22
N THR A 108 -3.21 -2.98 -4.98
CA THR A 108 -3.70 -3.61 -3.74
C THR A 108 -3.15 -5.04 -3.59
N ALA A 109 -3.21 -5.85 -4.64
CA ALA A 109 -2.67 -7.21 -4.62
C ALA A 109 -1.15 -7.24 -4.40
N LEU A 110 -0.40 -6.38 -5.11
CA LEU A 110 1.05 -6.27 -4.97
C LEU A 110 1.47 -5.81 -3.58
N LYS A 111 0.79 -4.83 -2.99
CA LYS A 111 1.09 -4.31 -1.66
C LYS A 111 0.71 -5.29 -0.56
N LEU A 112 -0.41 -6.00 -0.69
CA LEU A 112 -0.75 -7.12 0.19
C LEU A 112 0.35 -8.20 0.17
N CYS A 113 0.79 -8.62 -1.02
CA CYS A 113 1.89 -9.57 -1.15
C CYS A 113 3.19 -9.03 -0.54
N SER A 114 3.57 -7.78 -0.86
CA SER A 114 4.80 -7.16 -0.37
C SER A 114 4.84 -7.11 1.15
N GLU A 115 3.77 -6.61 1.78
CA GLU A 115 3.68 -6.55 3.24
C GLU A 115 3.63 -7.93 3.89
N ALA A 116 2.93 -8.89 3.28
CA ALA A 116 2.93 -10.28 3.76
C ALA A 116 4.34 -10.89 3.74
N ILE A 117 5.12 -10.65 2.68
CA ILE A 117 6.51 -11.12 2.58
C ILE A 117 7.40 -10.45 3.62
N LYS A 118 7.27 -9.12 3.82
CA LYS A 118 8.00 -8.38 4.87
C LYS A 118 7.67 -8.93 6.27
N ALA A 119 6.41 -9.28 6.51
CA ALA A 119 5.95 -9.91 7.74
C ALA A 119 6.28 -11.41 7.84
N ARG A 120 6.97 -11.98 6.84
CA ARG A 120 7.34 -13.41 6.78
C ARG A 120 6.14 -14.36 6.86
N VAL A 121 5.02 -13.96 6.26
CA VAL A 121 3.86 -14.83 6.07
C VAL A 121 4.29 -16.05 5.26
N SER A 122 4.04 -17.24 5.78
CA SER A 122 4.39 -18.49 5.11
C SER A 122 3.37 -18.78 4.02
N PHE A 123 3.75 -18.50 2.78
CA PHE A 123 3.05 -19.00 1.61
C PHE A 123 3.50 -20.44 1.33
N ASP A 124 2.56 -21.35 1.11
CA ASP A 124 2.89 -22.70 0.63
C ASP A 124 3.38 -22.63 -0.84
N ASP A 125 4.10 -23.67 -1.26
CA ASP A 125 4.74 -23.71 -2.58
C ASP A 125 3.72 -23.57 -3.71
N ASP A 126 2.54 -24.18 -3.58
CA ASP A 126 1.48 -24.10 -4.59
C ASP A 126 0.96 -22.67 -4.76
N LEU A 127 0.72 -21.96 -3.65
CA LEU A 127 0.33 -20.55 -3.70
C LEU A 127 1.45 -19.67 -4.25
N MET A 128 2.71 -19.92 -3.89
CA MET A 128 3.87 -19.19 -4.41
C MET A 128 4.02 -19.36 -5.93
N VAL A 129 3.89 -20.59 -6.42
CA VAL A 129 3.90 -20.89 -7.86
C VAL A 129 2.71 -20.22 -8.55
N GLY A 130 1.52 -20.31 -7.95
CA GLY A 130 0.30 -19.71 -8.48
C GLY A 130 0.40 -18.18 -8.61
N LEU A 131 0.97 -17.49 -7.62
CA LEU A 131 1.20 -16.04 -7.65
C LEU A 131 2.25 -15.67 -8.69
N ASN A 132 3.36 -16.41 -8.78
CA ASN A 132 4.38 -16.18 -9.81
C ASN A 132 3.82 -16.35 -11.22
N ASN A 133 3.02 -17.40 -11.46
CA ASN A 133 2.40 -17.64 -12.76
C ASN A 133 1.42 -16.53 -13.12
N TRP A 134 0.60 -16.11 -12.16
CA TRP A 134 -0.33 -15.00 -12.34
C TRP A 134 0.41 -13.70 -12.68
N LEU A 135 1.44 -13.31 -11.91
CA LEU A 135 2.23 -12.11 -12.20
C LEU A 135 2.97 -12.21 -13.53
N THR A 136 3.46 -13.40 -13.91
CA THR A 136 4.05 -13.65 -15.24
C THR A 136 3.04 -13.36 -16.35
N GLN A 137 1.77 -13.77 -16.17
CA GLN A 137 0.71 -13.54 -17.14
C GLN A 137 0.31 -12.06 -17.23
N MET A 138 0.33 -11.33 -16.11
CA MET A 138 -0.05 -9.92 -16.07
C MET A 138 1.08 -8.97 -16.51
N SER A 139 2.35 -9.37 -16.37
CA SER A 139 3.52 -8.54 -16.67
C SER A 139 3.69 -8.26 -18.17
N SER A 140 4.23 -7.08 -18.51
CA SER A 140 4.73 -6.80 -19.86
C SER A 140 5.80 -7.82 -20.29
N GLU A 141 6.01 -7.96 -21.60
CA GLU A 141 7.10 -8.81 -22.12
C GLU A 141 8.48 -8.38 -21.60
N VAL A 142 8.67 -7.07 -21.45
CA VAL A 142 9.89 -6.46 -20.92
C VAL A 142 10.09 -6.87 -19.46
N THR A 143 9.07 -6.71 -18.62
CA THR A 143 9.16 -7.09 -17.20
C THR A 143 9.37 -8.58 -17.01
N ARG A 144 8.68 -9.41 -17.78
CA ARG A 144 8.89 -10.84 -17.74
C ARG A 144 10.34 -11.20 -18.05
N SER A 145 10.92 -10.59 -19.08
CA SER A 145 12.32 -10.82 -19.47
C SER A 145 13.29 -10.40 -18.37
N ARG A 146 13.09 -9.21 -17.75
CA ARG A 146 13.91 -8.72 -16.64
C ARG A 146 13.83 -9.66 -15.42
N VAL A 147 12.63 -10.13 -15.07
CA VAL A 147 12.46 -11.05 -13.94
C VAL A 147 13.07 -12.41 -14.22
N GLU A 148 12.86 -12.99 -15.41
CA GLU A 148 13.45 -14.28 -15.78
C GLU A 148 14.98 -14.24 -15.80
N GLU A 149 15.58 -13.12 -16.23
CA GLU A 149 17.04 -12.93 -16.18
C GLU A 149 17.56 -12.82 -14.74
N LYS A 150 16.94 -11.97 -13.91
CA LYS A 150 17.37 -11.68 -12.54
C LYS A 150 17.08 -12.80 -11.54
N SER A 151 16.15 -13.72 -11.85
CA SER A 151 15.75 -14.82 -10.97
C SER A 151 16.33 -16.19 -11.37
N LYS A 152 17.33 -16.23 -12.26
CA LYS A 152 17.97 -17.50 -12.66
C LYS A 152 18.62 -18.20 -11.47
N GLY A 153 18.13 -19.39 -11.15
CA GLY A 153 18.63 -20.19 -10.03
C GLY A 153 18.10 -19.76 -8.66
N GLU A 154 17.21 -18.77 -8.62
CA GLU A 154 16.56 -18.28 -7.41
C GLU A 154 15.27 -19.06 -7.10
N GLY A 155 14.85 -19.05 -5.84
CA GLY A 155 13.59 -19.65 -5.41
C GLY A 155 12.36 -18.82 -5.77
N TRP A 156 11.17 -19.44 -5.71
CA TRP A 156 9.89 -18.78 -6.00
C TRP A 156 9.63 -17.51 -5.16
N GLY A 157 10.15 -17.46 -3.93
CA GLY A 157 10.11 -16.27 -3.06
C GLY A 157 10.82 -15.06 -3.63
N ALA A 158 12.07 -15.27 -4.09
CA ALA A 158 12.85 -14.22 -4.71
C ALA A 158 12.24 -13.77 -6.04
N LYS A 159 11.76 -14.71 -6.86
CA LYS A 159 11.07 -14.40 -8.11
C LYS A 159 9.79 -13.58 -7.89
N LEU A 160 8.99 -13.93 -6.88
CA LEU A 160 7.78 -13.19 -6.53
C LEU A 160 8.11 -11.74 -6.13
N ASN A 161 9.12 -11.55 -5.28
CA ASN A 161 9.59 -10.23 -4.89
C ASN A 161 10.05 -9.40 -6.11
N LEU A 162 10.81 -10.01 -7.01
CA LEU A 162 11.25 -9.34 -8.24
C LEU A 162 10.07 -8.93 -9.11
N PHE A 163 9.06 -9.78 -9.30
CA PHE A 163 7.85 -9.38 -10.03
C PHE A 163 7.15 -8.19 -9.38
N ILE A 164 6.96 -8.21 -8.05
CA ILE A 164 6.31 -7.10 -7.33
C ILE A 164 7.06 -5.79 -7.55
N THR A 165 8.40 -5.82 -7.48
CA THR A 165 9.23 -4.64 -7.67
C THR A 165 9.22 -4.15 -9.13
N GLU A 166 9.37 -5.04 -10.10
CA GLU A 166 9.44 -4.67 -11.53
C GLU A 166 8.09 -4.16 -12.04
N ILE A 167 6.98 -4.80 -11.66
CA ILE A 167 5.64 -4.31 -12.02
C ILE A 167 5.38 -2.95 -11.35
N GLY A 168 5.71 -2.78 -10.06
CA GLY A 168 5.57 -1.48 -9.40
C GLY A 168 6.36 -0.37 -10.10
N ALA A 169 7.59 -0.66 -10.53
CA ALA A 169 8.42 0.27 -11.27
C ALA A 169 7.84 0.63 -12.65
N ASP A 170 7.28 -0.34 -13.37
CA ASP A 170 6.61 -0.09 -14.66
C ASP A 170 5.44 0.89 -14.50
N PHE A 171 4.62 0.70 -13.47
CA PHE A 171 3.48 1.57 -13.21
C PHE A 171 3.87 3.00 -12.89
N GLN A 172 5.05 3.22 -12.31
CA GLN A 172 5.59 4.55 -12.04
C GLN A 172 6.27 5.18 -13.26
N THR A 173 6.98 4.39 -14.08
CA THR A 173 8.00 4.93 -15.00
C THR A 173 7.85 4.56 -16.47
N ASP A 174 7.07 3.53 -16.80
CA ASP A 174 6.95 3.00 -18.16
C ASP A 174 5.48 2.94 -18.62
N SER A 175 5.07 3.95 -19.40
CA SER A 175 3.72 4.03 -19.95
C SER A 175 3.38 2.86 -20.88
N SER A 176 4.35 2.33 -21.62
CA SER A 176 4.11 1.22 -22.57
C SER A 176 3.85 -0.08 -21.84
N SER A 177 4.68 -0.40 -20.84
CA SER A 177 4.46 -1.56 -19.97
C SER A 177 3.16 -1.43 -19.19
N ARG A 178 2.83 -0.23 -18.69
CA ARG A 178 1.56 0.02 -17.97
C ARG A 178 0.34 -0.26 -18.84
N VAL A 179 0.31 0.25 -20.07
CA VAL A 179 -0.79 -0.01 -21.03
C VAL A 179 -0.93 -1.51 -21.30
N GLU A 180 0.18 -2.21 -21.56
CA GLU A 180 0.15 -3.65 -21.81
C GLU A 180 -0.37 -4.44 -20.60
N ILE A 181 0.05 -4.06 -19.39
CA ILE A 181 -0.45 -4.69 -18.15
C ILE A 181 -1.95 -4.43 -17.98
N ARG A 182 -2.44 -3.21 -18.26
CA ARG A 182 -3.88 -2.88 -18.21
C ARG A 182 -4.70 -3.72 -19.18
N GLU A 183 -4.29 -3.81 -20.45
CA GLU A 183 -4.97 -4.62 -21.46
C GLU A 183 -5.11 -6.09 -21.04
N ARG A 184 -4.15 -6.60 -20.27
CA ARG A 184 -4.16 -7.97 -19.71
C ARG A 184 -5.05 -8.10 -18.48
N LEU A 185 -5.20 -7.03 -17.68
CA LEU A 185 -5.93 -7.02 -16.41
C LEU A 185 -7.42 -6.72 -16.57
N GLU A 186 -7.79 -5.78 -17.44
CA GLU A 186 -9.18 -5.35 -17.64
C GLU A 186 -10.16 -6.54 -17.82
N PRO A 187 -9.92 -7.50 -18.74
CA PRO A 187 -10.81 -8.65 -18.91
C PRO A 187 -10.74 -9.68 -17.77
N ARG A 188 -9.82 -9.51 -16.80
CA ARG A 188 -9.51 -10.45 -15.72
C ARG A 188 -9.70 -9.86 -14.33
N THR A 189 -10.48 -8.79 -14.20
CA THR A 189 -10.74 -8.13 -12.92
C THR A 189 -11.20 -9.11 -11.82
N THR A 190 -12.04 -10.09 -12.15
CA THR A 190 -12.46 -11.14 -11.21
C THR A 190 -11.28 -11.97 -10.69
N GLU A 191 -10.34 -12.33 -11.55
CA GLU A 191 -9.14 -13.07 -11.18
C GLU A 191 -8.27 -12.26 -10.21
N VAL A 192 -8.11 -10.94 -10.45
CA VAL A 192 -7.35 -10.06 -9.54
C VAL A 192 -8.00 -10.03 -8.15
N ILE A 193 -9.32 -9.91 -8.08
CA ILE A 193 -10.08 -9.93 -6.82
C ILE A 193 -9.91 -11.28 -6.11
N GLU A 194 -9.94 -12.39 -6.83
CA GLU A 194 -9.67 -13.72 -6.27
C GLU A 194 -8.27 -13.82 -5.67
N LYS A 195 -7.24 -13.29 -6.35
CA LYS A 195 -5.87 -13.25 -5.78
C LYS A 195 -5.82 -12.41 -4.51
N ILE A 196 -6.42 -11.23 -4.50
CA ILE A 196 -6.51 -10.37 -3.30
C ILE A 196 -7.14 -11.15 -2.13
N ASN A 197 -8.25 -11.84 -2.38
CA ASN A 197 -8.94 -12.63 -1.36
C ASN A 197 -8.07 -13.78 -0.82
N ILE A 198 -7.37 -14.51 -1.70
CA ILE A 198 -6.47 -15.60 -1.31
C ILE A 198 -5.32 -15.07 -0.44
N ILE A 199 -4.68 -13.97 -0.85
CA ILE A 199 -3.57 -13.36 -0.11
C ILE A 199 -4.07 -12.90 1.27
N THR A 200 -5.23 -12.22 1.31
CA THR A 200 -5.86 -11.73 2.55
C THR A 200 -6.15 -12.87 3.53
N GLU A 201 -6.73 -13.97 3.04
CA GLU A 201 -7.00 -15.15 3.86
C GLU A 201 -5.71 -15.79 4.37
N LYS A 202 -4.66 -15.85 3.55
CA LYS A 202 -3.37 -16.40 3.98
C LYS A 202 -2.72 -15.53 5.06
N ILE A 203 -2.78 -14.21 4.94
CA ILE A 203 -2.32 -13.27 5.98
C ILE A 203 -3.11 -13.51 7.27
N ARG A 204 -4.46 -13.57 7.18
CA ARG A 204 -5.34 -13.81 8.33
C ARG A 204 -4.96 -15.10 9.07
N GLN A 205 -4.81 -16.20 8.34
CA GLN A 205 -4.46 -17.50 8.91
C GLN A 205 -3.07 -17.53 9.55
N SER A 206 -2.10 -16.81 8.97
CA SER A 206 -0.71 -16.85 9.42
C SER A 206 -0.41 -15.87 10.56
N VAL A 207 -1.01 -14.67 10.51
CA VAL A 207 -0.73 -13.57 11.45
C VAL A 207 -1.78 -13.48 12.55
N GLY A 208 -2.99 -14.00 12.32
CA GLY A 208 -4.11 -13.90 13.27
C GLY A 208 -4.70 -12.49 13.36
N LYS A 209 -4.42 -11.62 12.39
CA LYS A 209 -4.94 -10.25 12.29
C LYS A 209 -5.67 -10.05 10.97
N GLU A 210 -6.75 -9.29 11.00
CA GLU A 210 -7.48 -8.90 9.79
C GLU A 210 -6.66 -7.88 8.98
N PRO A 211 -6.45 -8.09 7.66
CA PRO A 211 -5.81 -7.10 6.81
C PRO A 211 -6.70 -5.88 6.58
N ILE A 212 -6.11 -4.69 6.67
CA ILE A 212 -6.73 -3.42 6.24
C ILE A 212 -5.81 -2.78 5.21
N VAL A 213 -6.36 -2.55 4.01
CA VAL A 213 -5.70 -1.80 2.96
C VAL A 213 -6.14 -0.34 3.04
N ILE A 214 -5.16 0.56 3.20
CA ILE A 214 -5.36 2.00 3.26
C ILE A 214 -4.65 2.60 2.06
N ILE A 215 -5.42 3.27 1.21
CA ILE A 215 -4.95 3.92 -0.01
C ILE A 215 -5.10 5.43 0.20
N ASP A 216 -3.98 6.16 0.19
CA ASP A 216 -3.96 7.61 0.36
C ASP A 216 -3.72 8.34 -0.98
N ASP A 217 -3.92 9.66 -0.97
CA ASP A 217 -3.68 10.57 -2.09
C ASP A 217 -4.51 10.35 -3.36
N LEU A 218 -5.66 9.67 -3.25
CA LEU A 218 -6.62 9.55 -4.35
C LEU A 218 -7.21 10.90 -4.81
N ASP A 219 -7.13 11.95 -4.00
CA ASP A 219 -7.57 13.31 -4.37
C ASP A 219 -6.52 14.10 -5.17
N HIS A 220 -5.36 13.52 -5.43
CA HIS A 220 -4.32 14.12 -6.26
C HIS A 220 -4.46 13.79 -7.75
N VAL A 221 -5.32 12.82 -8.09
CA VAL A 221 -5.63 12.44 -9.47
C VAL A 221 -6.31 13.63 -10.14
N ASP A 222 -5.70 14.16 -11.20
CA ASP A 222 -6.32 15.22 -12.01
C ASP A 222 -7.56 14.64 -12.71
N PRO A 223 -8.70 15.36 -12.72
CA PRO A 223 -9.93 14.89 -13.37
C PRO A 223 -9.84 14.83 -14.90
#